data_AF-A0A241W5W8-F1
#
_entry.id   AF-A0A241W5W8-F1
#
_cell.length_a   1.000
_cell.length_b   1.000
_cell.length_c   1.000
_cell.angle_alpha   90.00
_cell.angle_beta   90.00
_cell.angle_gamma   90.00
#
_symmetry.space_group_name_H-M   'P 1'
#
loop_
_entity.id
_entity.type
_entity.pdbx_description
1 polymer ?
#
loop_
_entity_poly.entity_id
_entity_poly.type
_entity_poly.pdbx_seq_one_letter_code
_entity_poly.pdbx_strand_id
1 'polypeptide(L)'
;MNIVAKNVHLGSGKLIVMVKDSIDIQGFQTLTGSKALETIPVAEQNAFVVERILAADCQITAKTNLHELAFGITGINRAFGTALNPKYPALIPGGSSSGSAAAVAAKLADFTLGTDTGGSIRMPAACCGIFGLKPTFGRVSREGVHPENSSLDCIGPFANSVSMIETAMQIIDPSFNTAKALEQAPKLAVLNVQASDEVNECINEYFEKAGLVLTHVDIASFDDAFHAGMQIINFENWQAYGALTETGLLGSDVNARLLKASETTCQQVTEAEHVKERFTQEVDALLNQYDALLLPTLPQIPPQVVDAENTVAFLNLTGLVRPFNLSGHPAISVPLETKQGLPVGLQIVAKKNADEQLCAIAEFVVKAAQ
;
A
#
# COMPACT_ATOMS: atom_id res chain seq x y z
N MET A 1 -14.44 -4.76 -16.74
CA MET A 1 -13.73 -4.18 -15.57
C MET A 1 -12.37 -4.83 -15.49
N ASN A 2 -11.27 -4.10 -15.70
CA ASN A 2 -9.91 -4.65 -15.69
C ASN A 2 -9.36 -4.81 -14.26
N ILE A 3 -10.23 -5.20 -13.32
CA ILE A 3 -9.88 -5.45 -11.91
C ILE A 3 -9.16 -6.80 -11.80
N VAL A 4 -9.69 -7.80 -12.49
CA VAL A 4 -9.15 -9.17 -12.53
C VAL A 4 -8.12 -9.27 -13.65
N ALA A 5 -6.90 -9.64 -13.31
CA ALA A 5 -5.86 -10.01 -14.27
C ALA A 5 -6.04 -11.46 -14.73
N LYS A 6 -6.38 -12.36 -13.80
CA LYS A 6 -6.60 -13.78 -14.09
C LYS A 6 -7.65 -14.36 -13.14
N ASN A 7 -8.67 -15.03 -13.67
CA ASN A 7 -9.57 -15.83 -12.83
C ASN A 7 -8.84 -17.06 -12.28
N VAL A 8 -9.04 -17.32 -10.99
CA VAL A 8 -8.48 -18.45 -10.25
C VAL A 8 -9.62 -19.07 -9.44
N HIS A 9 -9.61 -20.37 -9.20
CA HIS A 9 -10.59 -20.98 -8.29
C HIS A 9 -9.89 -22.04 -7.46
N LEU A 10 -9.41 -21.63 -6.28
CA LEU A 10 -8.68 -22.50 -5.35
C LEU A 10 -9.27 -22.36 -3.94
N GLY A 11 -9.33 -23.47 -3.21
CA GLY A 11 -10.00 -23.54 -1.91
C GLY A 11 -11.52 -23.64 -2.03
N SER A 12 -12.19 -23.83 -0.89
CA SER A 12 -13.64 -24.00 -0.81
C SER A 12 -14.24 -23.34 0.44
N GLY A 13 -13.51 -22.42 1.06
CA GLY A 13 -13.91 -21.78 2.30
C GLY A 13 -14.86 -20.61 2.11
N LYS A 14 -15.33 -20.06 3.23
CA LYS A 14 -16.35 -19.00 3.27
C LYS A 14 -15.85 -17.65 2.77
N LEU A 15 -14.61 -17.27 3.09
CA LEU A 15 -14.08 -15.95 2.76
C LEU A 15 -13.58 -15.91 1.31
N ILE A 16 -14.02 -14.93 0.55
CA ILE A 16 -13.60 -14.69 -0.83
C ILE A 16 -12.37 -13.79 -0.82
N VAL A 17 -11.29 -14.29 -1.40
CA VAL A 17 -9.99 -13.61 -1.46
C VAL A 17 -9.56 -13.43 -2.91
N MET A 18 -8.91 -12.31 -3.20
CA MET A 18 -8.13 -12.13 -4.42
C MET A 18 -6.73 -11.63 -4.06
N VAL A 19 -5.72 -12.00 -4.85
CA VAL A 19 -4.33 -11.65 -4.58
C VAL A 19 -3.73 -10.90 -5.76
N LYS A 20 -2.87 -9.91 -5.49
CA LYS A 20 -2.19 -9.16 -6.55
C LYS A 20 -1.43 -10.09 -7.51
N ASP A 21 -1.39 -9.75 -8.79
CA ASP A 21 -0.66 -10.49 -9.83
C ASP A 21 0.88 -10.38 -9.72
N SER A 22 1.39 -9.96 -8.56
CA SER A 22 2.81 -10.05 -8.16
C SER A 22 3.06 -11.09 -7.06
N ILE A 23 2.05 -11.88 -6.70
CA ILE A 23 2.11 -12.93 -5.68
C ILE A 23 1.90 -14.28 -6.37
N ASP A 24 2.82 -15.22 -6.22
CA ASP A 24 2.79 -16.50 -6.91
C ASP A 24 1.62 -17.38 -6.46
N ILE A 25 0.99 -18.03 -7.44
CA ILE A 25 0.05 -19.13 -7.24
C ILE A 25 0.52 -20.27 -8.14
N GLN A 26 0.73 -21.44 -7.55
CA GLN A 26 1.19 -22.64 -8.23
C GLN A 26 0.35 -22.93 -9.47
N GLY A 27 1.01 -23.14 -10.61
CA GLY A 27 0.37 -23.45 -11.89
C GLY A 27 -0.16 -22.24 -12.66
N PHE A 28 0.04 -21.01 -12.16
CA PHE A 28 -0.31 -19.77 -12.85
C PHE A 28 0.95 -18.95 -13.13
N GLN A 29 0.95 -18.19 -14.24
CA GLN A 29 1.99 -17.19 -14.50
C GLN A 29 1.76 -15.96 -13.61
N THR A 30 2.85 -15.35 -13.15
CA THR A 30 2.84 -14.10 -12.38
C THR A 30 3.34 -12.97 -13.25
N LEU A 31 2.44 -12.28 -13.96
CA LEU A 31 2.82 -11.32 -15.00
C LEU A 31 3.21 -9.96 -14.44
N THR A 32 2.88 -9.67 -13.17
CA THR A 32 3.08 -8.37 -12.54
C THR A 32 2.54 -7.19 -13.38
N GLY A 33 1.51 -7.46 -14.18
CA GLY A 33 0.89 -6.47 -15.08
C GLY A 33 1.77 -6.04 -16.26
N SER A 34 2.78 -6.83 -16.64
CA SER A 34 3.67 -6.54 -17.78
C SER A 34 3.58 -7.56 -18.90
N LYS A 35 3.55 -7.09 -20.16
CA LYS A 35 3.67 -7.97 -21.34
C LYS A 35 5.05 -8.60 -21.46
N ALA A 36 6.08 -7.94 -20.91
CA ALA A 36 7.44 -8.46 -20.92
C ALA A 36 7.59 -9.76 -20.14
N LEU A 37 6.58 -10.15 -19.34
CA LEU A 37 6.55 -11.39 -18.58
C LEU A 37 5.55 -12.43 -19.11
N GLU A 38 4.90 -12.22 -20.27
CA GLU A 38 3.90 -13.18 -20.80
C GLU A 38 4.48 -14.56 -21.15
N THR A 39 5.79 -14.66 -21.33
CA THR A 39 6.47 -15.92 -21.69
C THR A 39 7.18 -16.59 -20.52
N ILE A 40 7.05 -16.08 -19.29
CA ILE A 40 7.67 -16.73 -18.13
C ILE A 40 6.97 -18.07 -17.82
N PRO A 41 7.67 -19.03 -17.19
CA PRO A 41 7.04 -20.24 -16.69
C PRO A 41 5.92 -19.92 -15.69
N VAL A 42 4.98 -20.84 -15.54
CA VAL A 42 4.06 -20.80 -14.39
C VAL A 42 4.85 -20.98 -13.08
N ALA A 43 4.36 -20.40 -11.98
CA ALA A 43 4.96 -20.61 -10.67
C ALA A 43 4.90 -22.09 -10.28
N GLU A 44 6.03 -22.64 -9.81
CA GLU A 44 6.13 -24.04 -9.41
C GLU A 44 5.52 -24.31 -8.03
N GLN A 45 5.46 -23.27 -7.20
CA GLN A 45 4.99 -23.29 -5.82
C GLN A 45 4.11 -22.06 -5.55
N ASN A 46 3.23 -22.16 -4.56
CA ASN A 46 2.49 -21.00 -4.08
C ASN A 46 3.41 -20.09 -3.27
N ALA A 47 3.11 -18.79 -3.27
CA ALA A 47 3.67 -17.89 -2.27
C ALA A 47 3.28 -18.32 -0.85
N PHE A 48 4.10 -18.00 0.15
CA PHE A 48 3.83 -18.34 1.55
C PHE A 48 2.43 -17.86 1.98
N VAL A 49 2.08 -16.61 1.66
CA VAL A 49 0.77 -16.03 2.00
C VAL A 49 -0.40 -16.74 1.30
N VAL A 50 -0.17 -17.34 0.13
CA VAL A 50 -1.19 -18.11 -0.60
C VAL A 50 -1.41 -19.46 0.09
N GLU A 51 -0.36 -20.16 0.51
CA GLU A 51 -0.48 -21.37 1.33
C GLU A 51 -1.26 -21.10 2.62
N ARG A 52 -0.98 -19.97 3.28
CA ARG A 52 -1.70 -19.54 4.48
C ARG A 52 -3.19 -19.32 4.22
N ILE A 53 -3.55 -18.68 3.10
CA ILE A 53 -4.95 -18.46 2.71
C ILE A 53 -5.64 -19.80 2.43
N LEU A 54 -5.00 -20.71 1.67
CA LEU A 54 -5.58 -22.00 1.30
C LEU A 54 -5.73 -22.96 2.49
N ALA A 55 -4.92 -22.79 3.54
CA ALA A 55 -5.06 -23.51 4.79
C ALA A 55 -6.17 -22.97 5.72
N ALA A 56 -6.71 -21.78 5.43
CA ALA A 56 -7.79 -21.15 6.18
C ALA A 56 -9.16 -21.41 5.52
N ASP A 57 -10.25 -20.92 6.13
CA ASP A 57 -11.62 -20.99 5.59
C ASP A 57 -11.83 -19.96 4.45
N CYS A 58 -10.97 -20.00 3.44
CA CYS A 58 -10.94 -19.08 2.31
C CYS A 58 -11.06 -19.78 0.95
N GLN A 59 -11.40 -18.99 -0.07
CA GLN A 59 -11.28 -19.35 -1.48
C GLN A 59 -10.61 -18.19 -2.25
N ILE A 60 -9.61 -18.49 -3.07
CA ILE A 60 -8.96 -17.52 -3.95
C ILE A 60 -9.67 -17.55 -5.30
N THR A 61 -10.26 -16.42 -5.68
CA THR A 61 -11.12 -16.30 -6.88
C THR A 61 -10.46 -15.58 -8.05
N ALA A 62 -9.37 -14.85 -7.81
CA ALA A 62 -8.65 -14.16 -8.87
C ALA A 62 -7.24 -13.70 -8.47
N LYS A 63 -6.40 -13.51 -9.48
CA LYS A 63 -5.27 -12.57 -9.43
C LYS A 63 -5.77 -11.18 -9.85
N THR A 64 -5.45 -10.14 -9.09
CA THR A 64 -5.86 -8.76 -9.35
C THR A 64 -4.82 -8.01 -10.17
N ASN A 65 -5.30 -7.10 -11.01
CA ASN A 65 -4.48 -6.23 -11.83
C ASN A 65 -3.68 -5.22 -10.98
N LEU A 66 -2.62 -4.67 -11.57
CA LEU A 66 -1.69 -3.75 -10.93
C LEU A 66 -1.09 -2.78 -11.94
N HIS A 67 -0.51 -1.69 -11.42
CA HIS A 67 0.44 -0.90 -12.18
C HIS A 67 1.65 -1.77 -12.52
N GLU A 68 2.07 -1.72 -13.79
CA GLU A 68 3.10 -2.61 -14.36
C GLU A 68 4.38 -2.68 -13.50
N LEU A 69 4.86 -3.92 -13.27
CA LEU A 69 6.01 -4.28 -12.43
C LEU A 69 5.94 -3.77 -10.98
N ALA A 70 4.75 -3.43 -10.50
CA ALA A 70 4.55 -2.68 -9.28
C ALA A 70 5.26 -1.30 -9.22
N PHE A 71 5.80 -0.82 -10.35
CA PHE A 71 6.66 0.37 -10.42
C PHE A 71 5.88 1.61 -10.85
N GLY A 72 4.78 1.88 -10.16
CA GLY A 72 4.00 3.11 -10.28
C GLY A 72 2.78 3.18 -9.39
N ILE A 73 2.20 4.37 -9.31
CA ILE A 73 1.30 4.77 -8.21
C ILE A 73 -0.10 5.16 -8.67
N THR A 74 -0.35 5.26 -9.97
CA THR A 74 -1.65 5.66 -10.51
C THR A 74 -2.59 4.47 -10.70
N GLY A 75 -2.04 3.27 -10.85
CA GLY A 75 -2.80 2.08 -11.25
C GLY A 75 -3.09 1.98 -12.74
N ILE A 76 -2.66 2.97 -13.54
CA ILE A 76 -2.75 2.90 -15.01
C ILE A 76 -1.94 1.71 -15.51
N ASN A 77 -2.56 0.92 -16.38
CA ASN A 77 -1.90 -0.18 -17.06
C ASN A 77 -2.36 -0.20 -18.52
N ARG A 78 -1.45 0.13 -19.45
CA ARG A 78 -1.77 0.19 -20.89
C ARG A 78 -1.84 -1.18 -21.53
N ALA A 79 -1.14 -2.16 -20.98
CA ALA A 79 -1.06 -3.51 -21.51
C ALA A 79 -2.34 -4.32 -21.24
N PHE A 80 -2.83 -4.28 -20.00
CA PHE A 80 -3.96 -5.07 -19.51
C PHE A 80 -5.21 -4.23 -19.19
N GLY A 81 -5.12 -2.92 -19.44
CA GLY A 81 -6.16 -1.94 -19.11
C GLY A 81 -6.16 -1.53 -17.65
N THR A 82 -6.63 -0.32 -17.36
CA THR A 82 -6.67 0.22 -15.99
C THR A 82 -7.88 -0.32 -15.22
N ALA A 83 -7.68 -0.71 -13.95
CA ALA A 83 -8.78 -1.08 -13.06
C ALA A 83 -9.71 0.13 -12.83
N LEU A 84 -11.02 -0.07 -12.94
CA LEU A 84 -11.99 0.98 -12.64
C LEU A 84 -12.17 1.10 -11.14
N ASN A 85 -12.09 2.32 -10.60
CA ASN A 85 -12.50 2.61 -9.23
C ASN A 85 -14.04 2.67 -9.17
N PRO A 86 -14.73 1.70 -8.54
CA PRO A 86 -16.19 1.62 -8.59
C PRO A 86 -16.89 2.71 -7.76
N LYS A 87 -16.22 3.25 -6.73
CA LYS A 87 -16.76 4.35 -5.91
C LYS A 87 -16.53 5.70 -6.55
N TYR A 88 -15.38 5.88 -7.20
CA TYR A 88 -14.98 7.14 -7.84
C TYR A 88 -14.52 6.92 -9.29
N PRO A 89 -15.44 6.63 -10.24
CA PRO A 89 -15.08 6.19 -11.60
C PRO A 89 -14.23 7.17 -12.41
N ALA A 90 -14.31 8.47 -12.10
CA ALA A 90 -13.53 9.51 -12.75
C ALA A 90 -12.10 9.62 -12.22
N LEU A 91 -11.84 9.11 -11.01
CA LEU A 91 -10.55 9.20 -10.33
C LEU A 91 -9.73 7.92 -10.54
N ILE A 92 -8.42 8.06 -10.45
CA ILE A 92 -7.54 6.89 -10.48
C ILE A 92 -7.89 5.90 -9.34
N PRO A 93 -7.74 4.58 -9.55
CA PRO A 93 -7.83 3.60 -8.47
C PRO A 93 -6.63 3.67 -7.51
N GLY A 94 -5.57 4.40 -7.88
CA GLY A 94 -4.28 4.37 -7.21
C GLY A 94 -3.51 3.09 -7.51
N GLY A 95 -2.26 3.03 -7.07
CA GLY A 95 -1.38 1.92 -7.40
C GLY A 95 -0.19 1.76 -6.43
N SER A 96 0.59 0.70 -6.60
CA SER A 96 0.48 -0.26 -7.71
C SER A 96 -0.63 -1.30 -7.55
N SER A 97 -1.17 -1.55 -6.34
CA SER A 97 -2.19 -2.58 -6.11
C SER A 97 -3.62 -2.14 -6.51
N SER A 98 -3.78 -1.65 -7.74
CA SER A 98 -5.00 -1.02 -8.26
C SER A 98 -6.19 -1.96 -8.28
N GLY A 99 -6.03 -3.17 -8.82
CA GLY A 99 -7.07 -4.19 -8.86
C GLY A 99 -7.45 -4.69 -7.48
N SER A 100 -6.49 -4.85 -6.56
CA SER A 100 -6.76 -5.27 -5.17
C SER A 100 -7.70 -4.30 -4.46
N ALA A 101 -7.40 -3.00 -4.51
CA ALA A 101 -8.25 -2.00 -3.89
C ALA A 101 -9.62 -1.88 -4.57
N ALA A 102 -9.64 -1.83 -5.91
CA ALA A 102 -10.89 -1.75 -6.67
C ALA A 102 -11.80 -2.96 -6.44
N ALA A 103 -11.24 -4.17 -6.28
CA ALA A 103 -12.02 -5.38 -6.00
C ALA A 103 -12.75 -5.31 -4.65
N VAL A 104 -12.07 -4.84 -3.59
CA VAL A 104 -12.68 -4.65 -2.27
C VAL A 104 -13.74 -3.55 -2.32
N ALA A 105 -13.45 -2.44 -2.99
CA ALA A 105 -14.41 -1.35 -3.17
C ALA A 105 -15.65 -1.78 -3.96
N ALA A 106 -15.50 -2.72 -4.90
CA ALA A 106 -16.58 -3.33 -5.68
C ALA A 106 -17.29 -4.48 -4.93
N LYS A 107 -16.86 -4.82 -3.72
CA LYS A 107 -17.35 -5.97 -2.93
C LYS A 107 -17.23 -7.31 -3.67
N LEU A 108 -16.18 -7.47 -4.47
CA LEU A 108 -15.87 -8.72 -5.17
C LEU A 108 -15.08 -9.71 -4.30
N ALA A 109 -14.52 -9.23 -3.19
CA ALA A 109 -13.77 -10.02 -2.22
C ALA A 109 -14.00 -9.46 -0.80
N ASP A 110 -13.94 -10.34 0.20
CA ASP A 110 -13.98 -9.96 1.62
C ASP A 110 -12.70 -9.20 1.99
N PHE A 111 -11.55 -9.71 1.54
CA PHE A 111 -10.28 -9.01 1.56
C PHE A 111 -9.44 -9.35 0.33
N THR A 112 -8.46 -8.50 0.03
CA THR A 112 -7.44 -8.82 -0.97
C THR A 112 -6.04 -8.58 -0.43
N LEU A 113 -5.04 -9.21 -1.05
CA LEU A 113 -3.64 -8.91 -0.76
C LEU A 113 -3.03 -7.99 -1.82
N GLY A 114 -2.18 -7.08 -1.37
CA GLY A 114 -1.30 -6.28 -2.21
C GLY A 114 0.12 -6.24 -1.66
N THR A 115 0.95 -5.44 -2.33
CA THR A 115 2.31 -5.13 -1.89
C THR A 115 2.46 -3.62 -1.71
N ASP A 116 3.29 -3.19 -0.77
CA ASP A 116 3.54 -1.79 -0.42
C ASP A 116 5.03 -1.56 -0.17
N THR A 117 5.71 -1.05 -1.20
CA THR A 117 7.13 -0.65 -1.17
C THR A 117 7.31 0.85 -0.95
N GLY A 118 6.35 1.65 -1.39
CA GLY A 118 6.36 3.11 -1.31
C GLY A 118 4.97 3.71 -1.22
N GLY A 119 4.02 2.96 -0.67
CA GLY A 119 2.61 3.34 -0.54
C GLY A 119 1.61 2.42 -1.25
N SER A 120 2.05 1.38 -1.94
CA SER A 120 1.22 0.62 -2.89
C SER A 120 0.07 -0.21 -2.28
N ILE A 121 -0.12 -0.18 -0.96
CA ILE A 121 -1.37 -0.59 -0.29
C ILE A 121 -2.15 0.66 0.16
N ARG A 122 -1.51 1.56 0.90
CA ARG A 122 -2.19 2.71 1.52
C ARG A 122 -2.73 3.72 0.51
N MET A 123 -1.97 4.04 -0.55
CA MET A 123 -2.38 4.94 -1.63
C MET A 123 -3.64 4.48 -2.37
N PRO A 124 -3.70 3.26 -2.94
CA PRO A 124 -4.92 2.78 -3.58
C PRO A 124 -6.08 2.56 -2.59
N ALA A 125 -5.80 2.29 -1.31
CA ALA A 125 -6.85 2.23 -0.28
C ALA A 125 -7.52 3.59 -0.08
N ALA A 126 -6.72 4.67 0.02
CA ALA A 126 -7.23 6.03 0.06
C ALA A 126 -7.99 6.39 -1.22
N CYS A 127 -7.45 6.07 -2.40
CA CYS A 127 -8.13 6.34 -3.68
C CYS A 127 -9.48 5.63 -3.81
N CYS A 128 -9.57 4.38 -3.37
CA CYS A 128 -10.78 3.56 -3.49
C CYS A 128 -11.73 3.70 -2.28
N GLY A 129 -11.40 4.53 -1.28
CA GLY A 129 -12.22 4.73 -0.08
C GLY A 129 -12.44 3.43 0.70
N ILE A 130 -11.37 2.67 0.96
CA ILE A 130 -11.36 1.43 1.75
C ILE A 130 -10.19 1.41 2.73
N PHE A 131 -10.12 0.39 3.59
CA PHE A 131 -8.98 0.19 4.49
C PHE A 131 -7.85 -0.53 3.77
N GLY A 132 -6.62 -0.15 4.09
CA GLY A 132 -5.41 -0.85 3.63
C GLY A 132 -4.31 -0.77 4.69
N LEU A 133 -3.77 -1.93 5.07
CA LEU A 133 -2.73 -2.04 6.09
C LEU A 133 -1.40 -2.45 5.46
N LYS A 134 -0.37 -1.63 5.68
CA LYS A 134 1.03 -2.01 5.50
C LYS A 134 1.56 -2.49 6.86
N PRO A 135 1.89 -3.77 7.03
CA PRO A 135 2.42 -4.24 8.30
C PRO A 135 3.84 -3.75 8.54
N THR A 136 4.38 -4.02 9.72
CA THR A 136 5.78 -3.83 10.05
C THR A 136 6.64 -4.55 9.00
N PHE A 137 7.69 -3.87 8.53
CA PHE A 137 8.61 -4.49 7.56
C PHE A 137 9.18 -5.79 8.11
N GLY A 138 9.16 -6.85 7.31
CA GLY A 138 9.63 -8.18 7.69
C GLY A 138 8.63 -9.03 8.49
N ARG A 139 7.44 -8.52 8.83
CA ARG A 139 6.43 -9.28 9.58
C ARG A 139 5.80 -10.41 8.78
N VAL A 140 5.38 -10.13 7.54
CA VAL A 140 4.78 -11.11 6.62
C VAL A 140 5.84 -11.60 5.65
N SER A 141 5.97 -12.92 5.49
CA SER A 141 6.93 -13.53 4.55
C SER A 141 6.68 -13.07 3.12
N ARG A 142 7.76 -12.78 2.39
CA ARG A 142 7.76 -12.40 0.97
C ARG A 142 8.07 -13.57 0.03
N GLU A 143 8.19 -14.80 0.54
CA GLU A 143 8.48 -15.97 -0.28
C GLU A 143 7.39 -16.16 -1.36
N GLY A 144 7.81 -16.22 -2.63
CA GLY A 144 6.93 -16.26 -3.80
C GLY A 144 6.28 -14.91 -4.16
N VAL A 145 6.88 -13.78 -3.79
CA VAL A 145 6.37 -12.43 -4.10
C VAL A 145 7.40 -11.65 -4.92
N HIS A 146 6.94 -10.98 -5.98
CA HIS A 146 7.75 -10.21 -6.91
C HIS A 146 7.76 -8.69 -6.58
N PRO A 147 8.92 -8.00 -6.72
CA PRO A 147 10.23 -8.55 -7.06
C PRO A 147 10.76 -9.43 -5.92
N GLU A 148 11.52 -10.47 -6.27
CA GLU A 148 12.04 -11.47 -5.32
C GLU A 148 12.79 -10.78 -4.16
N ASN A 149 13.69 -9.85 -4.50
CA ASN A 149 14.47 -9.10 -3.54
C ASN A 149 13.93 -7.67 -3.39
N SER A 150 13.61 -7.27 -2.16
CA SER A 150 13.39 -5.88 -1.79
C SER A 150 13.62 -5.65 -0.30
N SER A 151 14.20 -4.50 0.04
CA SER A 151 14.45 -4.06 1.42
C SER A 151 13.35 -3.17 2.02
N LEU A 152 12.28 -2.87 1.26
CA LEU A 152 11.20 -1.97 1.69
C LEU A 152 9.79 -2.56 1.52
N ASP A 153 9.66 -3.58 0.69
CA ASP A 153 8.36 -4.12 0.27
C ASP A 153 7.69 -4.94 1.38
N CYS A 154 6.40 -4.65 1.62
CA CYS A 154 5.57 -5.35 2.60
C CYS A 154 4.34 -5.95 1.91
N ILE A 155 3.90 -7.15 2.32
CA ILE A 155 2.62 -7.73 1.90
C ILE A 155 1.58 -7.38 2.96
N GLY A 156 0.41 -6.91 2.54
CA GLY A 156 -0.65 -6.57 3.47
C GLY A 156 -2.04 -6.54 2.83
N PRO A 157 -3.09 -6.52 3.67
CA PRO A 157 -4.46 -6.67 3.22
C PRO A 157 -5.14 -5.33 2.91
N PHE A 158 -6.15 -5.41 2.04
CA PHE A 158 -7.23 -4.44 1.88
C PHE A 158 -8.54 -5.05 2.34
N ALA A 159 -9.40 -4.25 2.99
CA ALA A 159 -10.74 -4.68 3.36
C ALA A 159 -11.70 -3.49 3.55
N ASN A 160 -12.99 -3.78 3.75
CA ASN A 160 -14.01 -2.76 4.03
C ASN A 160 -14.20 -2.44 5.52
N SER A 161 -13.43 -3.08 6.42
CA SER A 161 -13.45 -2.81 7.86
C SER A 161 -12.11 -3.17 8.51
N VAL A 162 -11.81 -2.58 9.67
CA VAL A 162 -10.62 -2.92 10.46
C VAL A 162 -10.69 -4.37 10.95
N SER A 163 -11.86 -4.85 11.37
CA SER A 163 -12.04 -6.25 11.77
C SER A 163 -11.68 -7.26 10.66
N MET A 164 -11.97 -6.93 9.39
CA MET A 164 -11.57 -7.80 8.27
C MET A 164 -10.08 -7.65 7.94
N ILE A 165 -9.48 -6.46 8.15
CA ILE A 165 -8.02 -6.30 8.11
C ILE A 165 -7.34 -7.21 9.15
N GLU A 166 -7.82 -7.22 10.40
CA GLU A 166 -7.29 -8.09 11.46
C GLU A 166 -7.44 -9.57 11.10
N THR A 167 -8.61 -9.97 10.60
CA THR A 167 -8.87 -11.35 10.13
C THR A 167 -7.88 -11.75 9.04
N ALA A 168 -7.66 -10.88 8.05
CA ALA A 168 -6.72 -11.14 6.98
C ALA A 168 -5.27 -11.23 7.49
N MET A 169 -4.88 -10.38 8.46
CA MET A 169 -3.57 -10.44 9.09
C MET A 169 -3.34 -11.75 9.86
N GLN A 170 -4.32 -12.23 10.62
CA GLN A 170 -4.25 -13.53 11.32
C GLN A 170 -4.06 -14.71 10.36
N ILE A 171 -4.66 -14.62 9.17
CA ILE A 171 -4.51 -15.66 8.15
C ILE A 171 -3.06 -15.66 7.64
N ILE A 172 -2.56 -14.52 7.16
CA ILE A 172 -1.27 -14.41 6.47
C ILE A 172 -0.06 -14.38 7.41
N ASP A 173 -0.24 -14.03 8.67
CA ASP A 173 0.75 -14.04 9.73
C ASP A 173 0.21 -14.81 10.96
N PRO A 174 0.68 -16.05 11.20
CA PRO A 174 0.26 -16.85 12.35
C PRO A 174 0.59 -16.23 13.72
N SER A 175 1.54 -15.29 13.77
CA SER A 175 1.94 -14.61 15.01
C SER A 175 1.04 -13.41 15.34
N PHE A 176 0.19 -12.98 14.39
CA PHE A 176 -0.74 -11.89 14.60
C PHE A 176 -1.89 -12.32 15.51
N ASN A 177 -2.03 -11.62 16.63
CA ASN A 177 -3.11 -11.88 17.59
C ASN A 177 -4.30 -10.94 17.36
N THR A 178 -5.48 -11.30 17.85
CA THR A 178 -6.61 -10.36 17.88
C THR A 178 -6.23 -9.13 18.69
N ALA A 179 -6.44 -7.95 18.10
CA ALA A 179 -6.21 -6.70 18.79
C ALA A 179 -7.14 -6.60 20.00
N LYS A 180 -6.58 -6.32 21.18
CA LYS A 180 -7.42 -6.06 22.36
C LYS A 180 -8.01 -4.67 22.22
N ALA A 181 -9.31 -4.55 22.50
CA ALA A 181 -9.94 -3.25 22.58
C ALA A 181 -9.19 -2.36 23.57
N LEU A 182 -9.03 -1.08 23.21
CA LEU A 182 -8.34 -0.12 24.08
C LEU A 182 -9.19 0.15 25.33
N GLU A 183 -8.60 -0.04 26.50
CA GLU A 183 -9.25 0.29 27.78
C GLU A 183 -9.27 1.80 28.05
N GLN A 184 -8.34 2.54 27.43
CA GLN A 184 -8.17 3.97 27.57
C GLN A 184 -7.97 4.59 26.18
N ALA A 185 -8.32 5.87 26.04
CA ALA A 185 -8.05 6.60 24.80
C ALA A 185 -6.53 6.62 24.51
N PRO A 186 -6.10 6.27 23.29
CA PRO A 186 -4.70 6.29 22.93
C PRO A 186 -4.18 7.73 22.89
N LYS A 187 -2.90 7.90 23.21
CA LYS A 187 -2.21 9.19 23.08
C LYS A 187 -1.76 9.39 21.64
N LEU A 188 -2.45 10.24 20.91
CA LEU A 188 -2.25 10.46 19.47
C LEU A 188 -1.57 11.81 19.22
N ALA A 189 -0.78 11.90 18.15
CA ALA A 189 -0.23 13.15 17.64
C ALA A 189 -0.45 13.27 16.12
N VAL A 190 -0.61 14.50 15.63
CA VAL A 190 -0.66 14.80 14.20
C VAL A 190 0.72 15.21 13.72
N LEU A 191 1.22 14.57 12.67
CA LEU A 191 2.45 15.00 12.04
C LEU A 191 2.17 16.19 11.12
N ASN A 192 2.94 17.27 11.29
CA ASN A 192 2.88 18.43 10.40
C ASN A 192 3.44 18.04 9.03
N VAL A 193 2.56 18.05 8.02
CA VAL A 193 2.91 17.76 6.63
C VAL A 193 2.16 18.71 5.70
N GLN A 194 2.67 18.87 4.48
CA GLN A 194 2.00 19.66 3.46
C GLN A 194 0.93 18.82 2.75
N ALA A 195 -0.32 19.29 2.80
CA ALA A 195 -1.45 18.75 2.06
C ALA A 195 -2.37 19.89 1.63
N SER A 196 -3.20 19.67 0.61
CA SER A 196 -4.18 20.64 0.13
C SER A 196 -5.21 20.98 1.21
N ASP A 197 -5.74 22.20 1.17
CA ASP A 197 -6.76 22.68 2.10
C ASP A 197 -7.95 21.72 2.19
N GLU A 198 -8.45 21.21 1.06
CA GLU A 198 -9.58 20.26 1.02
C GLU A 198 -9.32 18.97 1.83
N VAL A 199 -8.08 18.46 1.80
CA VAL A 199 -7.68 17.29 2.58
C VAL A 199 -7.55 17.63 4.07
N ASN A 200 -6.93 18.77 4.39
CA ASN A 200 -6.76 19.22 5.76
C ASN A 200 -8.11 19.52 6.43
N GLU A 201 -9.01 20.21 5.72
CA GLU A 201 -10.37 20.50 6.17
C GLU A 201 -11.13 19.21 6.48
N CYS A 202 -11.13 18.24 5.56
CA CYS A 202 -11.80 16.95 5.79
C CYS A 202 -11.27 16.22 7.03
N ILE A 203 -9.96 16.17 7.23
CA ILE A 203 -9.34 15.49 8.38
C ILE A 203 -9.58 16.27 9.69
N ASN A 204 -9.50 17.60 9.67
CA ASN A 204 -9.75 18.42 10.85
C ASN A 204 -11.22 18.33 11.29
N GLU A 205 -12.17 18.40 10.35
CA GLU A 205 -13.60 18.18 10.64
C GLU A 205 -13.85 16.78 11.22
N TYR A 206 -13.14 15.77 10.73
CA TYR A 206 -13.20 14.43 11.29
C TYR A 206 -12.67 14.37 12.73
N PHE A 207 -11.54 15.01 13.03
CA PHE A 207 -11.00 15.09 14.40
C PHE A 207 -11.94 15.83 15.35
N GLU A 208 -12.52 16.95 14.91
CA GLU A 208 -13.52 17.70 15.68
C GLU A 208 -14.75 16.84 16.00
N LYS A 209 -15.29 16.16 14.98
CA LYS A 209 -16.42 15.24 15.16
C LYS A 209 -16.09 14.10 16.11
N ALA A 210 -14.87 13.58 16.04
CA ALA A 210 -14.36 12.51 16.90
C ALA A 210 -14.01 12.99 18.33
N GLY A 211 -14.08 14.29 18.61
CA GLY A 211 -13.67 14.86 19.90
C GLY A 211 -12.18 14.71 20.19
N LEU A 212 -11.35 14.58 19.15
CA LEU A 212 -9.90 14.39 19.28
C LEU A 212 -9.19 15.73 19.32
N VAL A 213 -8.63 16.07 20.48
CA VAL A 213 -7.72 17.22 20.64
C VAL A 213 -6.29 16.71 20.56
N LEU A 214 -5.59 17.05 19.48
CA LEU A 214 -4.33 16.43 19.11
C LEU A 214 -3.16 17.41 19.14
N THR A 215 -2.01 16.92 19.62
CA THR A 215 -0.76 17.68 19.57
C THR A 215 -0.12 17.52 18.20
N HIS A 216 0.35 18.63 17.65
CA HIS A 216 1.12 18.63 16.41
C HIS A 216 2.61 18.40 16.69
N VAL A 217 3.25 17.57 15.87
CA VAL A 217 4.67 17.23 15.96
C VAL A 217 5.32 17.30 14.59
N ASP A 218 6.65 17.44 14.56
CA ASP A 218 7.45 17.52 13.35
C ASP A 218 8.50 16.39 13.33
N ILE A 219 8.89 15.96 12.12
CA ILE A 219 10.05 15.10 11.90
C ILE A 219 10.97 15.83 10.92
N ALA A 220 12.18 16.14 11.36
CA ALA A 220 13.09 16.98 10.58
C ALA A 220 13.53 16.31 9.27
N SER A 221 13.64 14.97 9.25
CA SER A 221 14.09 14.22 8.07
C SER A 221 12.96 13.68 7.18
N PHE A 222 11.72 14.17 7.32
CA PHE A 222 10.56 13.62 6.60
C PHE A 222 10.69 13.68 5.07
N ASP A 223 11.04 14.85 4.53
CA ASP A 223 11.22 15.03 3.08
C ASP A 223 12.45 14.27 2.57
N ASP A 224 13.54 14.24 3.34
CA ASP A 224 14.73 13.45 3.02
C ASP A 224 14.36 11.96 2.88
N ALA A 225 13.52 11.44 3.79
CA ALA A 225 13.08 10.04 3.78
C ALA A 225 12.27 9.69 2.52
N PHE A 226 11.45 10.62 2.03
CA PHE A 226 10.73 10.42 0.76
C PHE A 226 11.69 10.24 -0.42
N HIS A 227 12.74 11.06 -0.49
CA HIS A 227 13.75 10.99 -1.55
C HIS A 227 14.67 9.77 -1.41
N ALA A 228 15.13 9.46 -0.19
CA ALA A 228 15.96 8.30 0.10
C ALA A 228 15.27 6.98 -0.28
N GLY A 229 13.99 6.83 0.06
CA GLY A 229 13.20 5.66 -0.35
C GLY A 229 13.17 5.47 -1.87
N MET A 230 13.16 6.54 -2.66
CA MET A 230 13.18 6.43 -4.12
C MET A 230 14.52 5.89 -4.64
N GLN A 231 15.65 6.22 -4.01
CA GLN A 231 16.96 5.71 -4.44
C GLN A 231 17.04 4.19 -4.26
N ILE A 232 16.59 3.69 -3.10
CA ILE A 232 16.54 2.25 -2.83
C ILE A 232 15.59 1.54 -3.81
N ILE A 233 14.37 2.06 -3.99
CA ILE A 233 13.38 1.49 -4.92
C ILE A 233 13.91 1.46 -6.36
N ASN A 234 14.57 2.53 -6.81
CA ASN A 234 15.16 2.57 -8.16
C ASN A 234 16.23 1.50 -8.31
N PHE A 235 17.19 1.46 -7.38
CA PHE A 235 18.29 0.52 -7.43
C PHE A 235 17.79 -0.93 -7.48
N GLU A 236 16.87 -1.31 -6.57
CA GLU A 236 16.32 -2.66 -6.51
C GLU A 236 15.49 -3.02 -7.75
N ASN A 237 14.64 -2.11 -8.25
CA ASN A 237 13.86 -2.37 -9.46
C ASN A 237 14.72 -2.49 -10.71
N TRP A 238 15.81 -1.73 -10.81
CA TRP A 238 16.75 -1.90 -11.92
C TRP A 238 17.40 -3.28 -11.89
N GLN A 239 17.82 -3.77 -10.72
CA GLN A 239 18.36 -5.13 -10.60
C GLN A 239 17.32 -6.20 -10.94
N ALA A 240 16.07 -6.01 -10.51
CA ALA A 240 15.00 -6.98 -10.74
C ALA A 240 14.52 -7.01 -12.20
N TYR A 241 14.44 -5.85 -12.87
CA TYR A 241 13.69 -5.71 -14.12
C TYR A 241 14.44 -4.96 -15.23
N GLY A 242 15.68 -4.51 -15.02
CA GLY A 242 16.42 -3.71 -15.99
C GLY A 242 16.58 -4.40 -17.35
N ALA A 243 16.79 -5.71 -17.37
CA ALA A 243 16.88 -6.51 -18.59
C ALA A 243 15.60 -6.47 -19.44
N LEU A 244 14.42 -6.21 -18.85
CA LEU A 244 13.16 -6.13 -19.59
C LEU A 244 13.10 -4.90 -20.51
N THR A 245 13.95 -3.89 -20.29
CA THR A 245 14.00 -2.69 -21.14
C THR A 245 14.43 -2.98 -22.58
N GLU A 246 15.15 -4.10 -22.81
CA GLU A 246 15.58 -4.53 -24.13
C GLU A 246 14.47 -5.23 -24.93
N THR A 247 13.39 -5.65 -24.27
CA THR A 247 12.31 -6.43 -24.91
C THR A 247 11.42 -5.59 -25.83
N GLY A 248 11.35 -4.27 -25.59
CA GLY A 248 10.38 -3.39 -26.25
C GLY A 248 8.92 -3.64 -25.86
N LEU A 249 8.66 -4.45 -24.82
CA LEU A 249 7.31 -4.86 -24.39
C LEU A 249 6.80 -4.11 -23.15
N LEU A 250 7.66 -3.33 -22.48
CA LEU A 250 7.27 -2.51 -21.34
C LEU A 250 6.44 -1.29 -21.76
N GLY A 251 5.52 -0.87 -20.90
CA GLY A 251 4.88 0.44 -20.99
C GLY A 251 5.93 1.56 -21.00
N SER A 252 5.69 2.60 -21.81
CA SER A 252 6.67 3.67 -22.01
C SER A 252 7.07 4.40 -20.74
N ASP A 253 6.14 4.55 -19.79
CA ASP A 253 6.37 5.17 -18.49
C ASP A 253 7.22 4.28 -17.57
N VAL A 254 6.94 2.98 -17.49
CA VAL A 254 7.74 2.04 -16.69
C VAL A 254 9.13 1.84 -17.29
N ASN A 255 9.23 1.75 -18.63
CA ASN A 255 10.52 1.67 -19.32
C ASN A 255 11.39 2.90 -19.04
N ALA A 256 10.83 4.12 -19.16
CA ALA A 256 11.55 5.35 -18.86
C ALA A 256 12.00 5.43 -17.40
N ARG A 257 11.18 4.94 -16.45
CA ARG A 257 11.54 4.88 -15.04
C ARG A 257 12.66 3.87 -14.77
N LEU A 258 12.65 2.71 -15.41
CA LEU A 258 13.73 1.72 -15.27
C LEU A 258 15.04 2.26 -15.84
N LEU A 259 15.02 2.88 -17.03
CA LEU A 259 16.19 3.54 -17.59
C LEU A 259 16.70 4.67 -16.70
N LYS A 260 15.81 5.44 -16.06
CA LYS A 260 16.24 6.43 -15.06
C LYS A 260 16.83 5.77 -13.82
N ALA A 261 16.26 4.64 -13.39
CA ALA A 261 16.73 3.88 -12.24
C ALA A 261 18.11 3.26 -12.47
N SER A 262 18.51 2.97 -13.72
CA SER A 262 19.87 2.51 -14.04
C SER A 262 20.96 3.53 -13.71
N GLU A 263 20.60 4.80 -13.53
CA GLU A 263 21.52 5.88 -13.14
C GLU A 263 21.75 5.95 -11.63
N THR A 264 20.98 5.21 -10.81
CA THR A 264 21.15 5.21 -9.36
C THR A 264 22.41 4.45 -8.96
N THR A 265 23.32 5.15 -8.28
CA THR A 265 24.64 4.63 -7.87
C THR A 265 24.60 3.96 -6.49
N CYS A 266 25.56 3.07 -6.21
CA CYS A 266 25.72 2.48 -4.87
C CYS A 266 25.94 3.55 -3.78
N GLN A 267 26.62 4.65 -4.11
CA GLN A 267 26.84 5.76 -3.16
C GLN A 267 25.51 6.40 -2.75
N GLN A 268 24.61 6.66 -3.69
CA GLN A 268 23.28 7.21 -3.40
C GLN A 268 22.44 6.26 -2.55
N VAL A 269 22.59 4.94 -2.74
CA VAL A 269 21.96 3.93 -1.88
C VAL A 269 22.53 3.97 -0.47
N THR A 270 23.86 4.06 -0.32
CA THR A 270 24.49 4.22 1.01
C THR A 270 24.04 5.49 1.72
N GLU A 271 23.94 6.62 1.00
CA GLU A 271 23.40 7.87 1.54
C GLU A 271 21.93 7.72 1.97
N ALA A 272 21.11 7.01 1.17
CA ALA A 272 19.73 6.72 1.51
C ALA A 272 19.57 5.85 2.76
N GLU A 273 20.48 4.89 3.00
CA GLU A 273 20.48 4.09 4.23
C GLU A 273 20.81 4.94 5.47
N HIS A 274 21.72 5.92 5.38
CA HIS A 274 21.95 6.86 6.49
C HIS A 274 20.72 7.73 6.79
N VAL A 275 19.98 8.17 5.75
CA VAL A 275 18.71 8.87 5.94
C VAL A 275 17.68 7.97 6.61
N LYS A 276 17.59 6.70 6.18
CA LYS A 276 16.70 5.69 6.77
C LYS A 276 16.96 5.48 8.25
N GLU A 277 18.22 5.38 8.67
CA GLU A 277 18.60 5.25 10.08
C GLU A 277 18.13 6.46 10.90
N ARG A 278 18.46 7.67 10.45
CA ARG A 278 18.05 8.92 11.11
C ARG A 278 16.53 9.06 11.18
N PHE A 279 15.83 8.90 10.07
CA PHE A 279 14.37 9.01 10.01
C PHE A 279 13.69 7.97 10.90
N THR A 280 14.22 6.74 10.92
CA THR A 280 13.74 5.69 11.82
C THR A 280 13.84 6.12 13.28
N GLN A 281 14.98 6.66 13.71
CA GLN A 281 15.20 7.11 15.09
C GLN A 281 14.24 8.25 15.48
N GLU A 282 13.97 9.19 14.57
CA GLU A 282 13.02 10.28 14.82
C GLU A 282 11.58 9.78 14.98
N VAL A 283 11.15 8.85 14.11
CA VAL A 283 9.83 8.21 14.22
C VAL A 283 9.71 7.40 15.52
N ASP A 284 10.73 6.59 15.85
CA ASP A 284 10.79 5.82 17.09
C ASP A 284 10.73 6.73 18.33
N ALA A 285 11.43 7.88 18.31
CA ALA A 285 11.42 8.84 19.41
C ALA A 285 10.05 9.48 19.65
N LEU A 286 9.29 9.77 18.59
CA LEU A 286 7.92 10.24 18.71
C LEU A 286 6.99 9.13 19.18
N LEU A 287 7.10 7.93 18.63
CA LEU A 287 6.24 6.81 19.04
C LEU A 287 6.57 6.34 20.47
N ASN A 288 7.77 6.58 21.00
CA ASN A 288 8.01 6.39 22.43
C ASN A 288 7.19 7.34 23.34
N GLN A 289 6.68 8.45 22.78
CA GLN A 289 5.88 9.44 23.49
C GLN A 289 4.38 9.36 23.16
N TYR A 290 4.02 8.78 22.02
CA TYR A 290 2.66 8.69 21.47
C TYR A 290 2.37 7.28 21.00
N ASP A 291 1.13 6.80 21.18
CA ASP A 291 0.74 5.45 20.74
C ASP A 291 0.66 5.33 19.22
N ALA A 292 0.32 6.42 18.53
CA ALA A 292 0.38 6.52 17.08
C ALA A 292 0.53 7.97 16.58
N LEU A 293 1.04 8.08 15.35
CA LEU A 293 1.07 9.31 14.57
C LEU A 293 -0.04 9.30 13.53
N LEU A 294 -0.69 10.45 13.35
CA LEU A 294 -1.76 10.68 12.40
C LEU A 294 -1.30 11.67 11.34
N LEU A 295 -1.64 11.41 10.08
CA LEU A 295 -1.41 12.32 8.96
C LEU A 295 -2.29 11.94 7.77
N PRO A 296 -2.50 12.82 6.79
CA PRO A 296 -3.16 12.42 5.54
C PRO A 296 -2.40 11.26 4.85
N THR A 297 -3.13 10.31 4.28
CA THR A 297 -2.53 9.26 3.44
C THR A 297 -1.99 9.86 2.15
N LEU A 298 -2.70 10.82 1.56
CA LEU A 298 -2.32 11.52 0.33
C LEU A 298 -2.33 13.04 0.56
N PRO A 299 -1.43 13.80 -0.07
CA PRO A 299 -1.36 15.24 0.11
C PRO A 299 -2.45 16.00 -0.64
N GLN A 300 -3.23 15.35 -1.51
CA GLN A 300 -4.30 15.95 -2.30
C GLN A 300 -5.32 14.88 -2.70
N ILE A 301 -6.48 15.30 -3.18
CA ILE A 301 -7.48 14.41 -3.78
C ILE A 301 -6.85 13.63 -4.95
N PRO A 302 -7.16 12.33 -5.11
CA PRO A 302 -6.69 11.54 -6.24
C PRO A 302 -7.02 12.23 -7.57
N PRO A 303 -6.07 12.29 -8.52
CA PRO A 303 -6.30 12.91 -9.82
C PRO A 303 -7.32 12.13 -10.66
N GLN A 304 -7.88 12.81 -11.66
CA GLN A 304 -8.73 12.15 -12.63
C GLN A 304 -7.93 11.19 -13.51
N VAL A 305 -8.57 10.13 -13.99
CA VAL A 305 -7.95 9.15 -14.89
C VAL A 305 -7.45 9.82 -16.18
N VAL A 306 -8.17 10.83 -16.67
CA VAL A 306 -7.82 11.57 -17.90
C VAL A 306 -6.52 12.36 -17.77
N ASP A 307 -6.21 12.86 -16.58
CA ASP A 307 -5.00 13.65 -16.32
C ASP A 307 -3.81 12.76 -15.96
N ALA A 308 -4.09 11.53 -15.52
CA ALA A 308 -3.10 10.59 -15.00
C ALA A 308 -2.19 9.97 -16.09
N GLU A 309 -2.41 10.29 -17.37
CA GLU A 309 -1.49 9.93 -18.46
C GLU A 309 -0.09 10.55 -18.28
N ASN A 310 0.02 11.69 -17.59
CA ASN A 310 1.27 12.29 -17.19
C ASN A 310 1.70 11.80 -15.79
N THR A 311 2.19 10.57 -15.70
CA THR A 311 2.58 9.93 -14.43
C THR A 311 3.67 10.70 -13.65
N VAL A 312 4.46 11.53 -14.33
CA VAL A 312 5.49 12.39 -13.72
C VAL A 312 4.88 13.50 -12.85
N ALA A 313 3.71 14.02 -13.23
CA ALA A 313 3.01 15.07 -12.49
C ALA A 313 2.56 14.64 -11.08
N PHE A 314 2.55 13.33 -10.82
CA PHE A 314 1.98 12.75 -9.61
C PHE A 314 3.00 12.09 -8.69
N LEU A 315 4.30 12.21 -8.97
CA LEU A 315 5.37 11.56 -8.19
C LEU A 315 5.29 11.83 -6.67
N ASN A 316 4.75 12.99 -6.29
CA ASN A 316 4.59 13.42 -4.90
C ASN A 316 3.33 12.89 -4.21
N LEU A 317 2.41 12.21 -4.92
CA LEU A 317 1.19 11.68 -4.28
C LEU A 317 1.52 10.64 -3.18
N THR A 318 2.66 9.95 -3.27
CA THR A 318 3.12 9.04 -2.20
C THR A 318 4.07 9.69 -1.20
N GLY A 319 4.17 11.03 -1.21
CA GLY A 319 4.98 11.85 -0.30
C GLY A 319 4.77 11.53 1.17
N LEU A 320 3.52 11.22 1.54
CA LEU A 320 3.13 11.02 2.95
C LEU A 320 3.16 9.55 3.39
N VAL A 321 3.31 8.59 2.47
CA VAL A 321 3.29 7.15 2.78
C VAL A 321 4.65 6.48 2.65
N ARG A 322 5.46 6.89 1.66
CA ARG A 322 6.77 6.29 1.37
C ARG A 322 7.78 6.41 2.51
N PRO A 323 7.85 7.53 3.28
CA PRO A 323 8.75 7.60 4.43
C PRO A 323 8.58 6.42 5.41
N PHE A 324 7.34 5.95 5.63
CA PHE A 324 7.08 4.83 6.54
C PHE A 324 7.37 3.44 5.94
N ASN A 325 7.58 3.33 4.63
CA ASN A 325 8.25 2.16 4.06
C ASN A 325 9.73 2.19 4.42
N LEU A 326 10.38 3.36 4.25
CA LEU A 326 11.80 3.54 4.55
C LEU A 326 12.10 3.16 6.00
N SER A 327 11.33 3.67 6.95
CA SER A 327 11.54 3.34 8.37
C SER A 327 11.03 1.96 8.77
N GLY A 328 10.17 1.32 7.97
CA GLY A 328 9.61 0.00 8.23
C GLY A 328 8.46 -0.05 9.25
N HIS A 329 7.97 1.10 9.73
CA HIS A 329 6.85 1.17 10.69
C HIS A 329 5.53 0.69 10.08
N PRO A 330 4.66 0.00 10.84
CA PRO A 330 3.33 -0.37 10.35
C PRO A 330 2.44 0.86 10.21
N ALA A 331 1.60 0.87 9.17
CA ALA A 331 0.68 1.95 8.91
C ALA A 331 -0.62 1.47 8.25
N ILE A 332 -1.75 2.04 8.65
CA ILE A 332 -3.07 1.75 8.07
C ILE A 332 -3.69 3.04 7.51
N SER A 333 -4.26 2.95 6.32
CA SER A 333 -5.08 4.01 5.75
C SER A 333 -6.55 3.76 6.10
N VAL A 334 -7.17 4.72 6.78
CA VAL A 334 -8.60 4.77 7.11
C VAL A 334 -9.31 5.64 6.07
N PRO A 335 -10.40 5.16 5.43
CA PRO A 335 -11.10 5.94 4.43
C PRO A 335 -12.00 7.00 5.08
N LEU A 336 -11.86 8.23 4.60
CA LEU A 336 -12.71 9.39 4.87
C LEU A 336 -13.30 9.90 3.56
N GLU A 337 -14.24 10.84 3.67
CA GLU A 337 -14.88 11.46 2.52
C GLU A 337 -15.09 12.95 2.78
N THR A 338 -14.81 13.79 1.77
CA THR A 338 -15.12 15.22 1.84
C THR A 338 -16.64 15.44 1.81
N LYS A 339 -17.11 16.65 2.12
CA LYS A 339 -18.53 17.02 1.99
C LYS A 339 -19.06 16.85 0.56
N GLN A 340 -18.17 16.91 -0.43
CA GLN A 340 -18.47 16.79 -1.86
C GLN A 340 -18.43 15.33 -2.33
N GLY A 341 -18.18 14.36 -1.45
CA GLY A 341 -18.12 12.96 -1.81
C GLY A 341 -16.79 12.55 -2.46
N LEU A 342 -15.69 13.23 -2.15
CA LEU A 342 -14.36 12.89 -2.68
C LEU A 342 -13.55 12.07 -1.67
N PRO A 343 -12.73 11.11 -2.13
CA PRO A 343 -11.98 10.24 -1.23
C PRO A 343 -10.83 10.98 -0.54
N VAL A 344 -10.75 10.82 0.77
CA VAL A 344 -9.61 11.21 1.60
C VAL A 344 -9.14 10.00 2.41
N GLY A 345 -7.84 9.85 2.63
CA GLY A 345 -7.30 8.84 3.51
C GLY A 345 -6.68 9.48 4.74
N LEU A 346 -7.00 8.96 5.93
CA LEU A 346 -6.27 9.24 7.16
C LEU A 346 -5.31 8.08 7.43
N GLN A 347 -4.02 8.34 7.42
CA GLN A 347 -3.00 7.37 7.76
C GLN A 347 -2.73 7.40 9.27
N ILE A 348 -2.67 6.21 9.86
CA ILE A 348 -2.28 5.99 11.25
C ILE A 348 -0.99 5.16 11.22
N VAL A 349 0.05 5.61 11.93
CA VAL A 349 1.36 4.95 12.01
C VAL A 349 1.65 4.60 13.46
N ALA A 350 2.01 3.34 13.72
CA ALA A 350 2.33 2.86 15.07
C ALA A 350 3.77 2.36 15.18
N LYS A 351 4.16 1.96 16.40
CA LYS A 351 5.48 1.34 16.68
C LYS A 351 5.69 0.09 15.82
N LYS A 352 6.95 -0.17 15.47
CA LYS A 352 7.35 -1.46 14.88
C LYS A 352 6.88 -2.61 15.76
N ASN A 353 6.35 -3.64 15.12
CA ASN A 353 5.79 -4.84 15.75
C ASN A 353 4.56 -4.59 16.64
N ALA A 354 3.93 -3.42 16.51
CA ALA A 354 2.69 -3.08 17.22
C ALA A 354 1.48 -3.08 16.27
N ASP A 355 1.47 -3.93 15.24
CA ASP A 355 0.42 -3.97 14.22
C ASP A 355 -0.97 -4.32 14.80
N GLU A 356 -1.04 -5.15 15.84
CA GLU A 356 -2.29 -5.40 16.58
C GLU A 356 -2.79 -4.14 17.26
N GLN A 357 -1.89 -3.41 17.93
CA GLN A 357 -2.20 -2.14 18.58
C GLN A 357 -2.63 -1.09 17.54
N LEU A 358 -2.01 -1.08 16.36
CA LEU A 358 -2.41 -0.22 15.24
C LEU A 358 -3.86 -0.49 14.82
N CYS A 359 -4.27 -1.75 14.73
CA CYS A 359 -5.66 -2.09 14.41
C CYS A 359 -6.62 -1.63 15.52
N ALA A 360 -6.26 -1.84 16.80
CA ALA A 360 -7.06 -1.34 17.93
C ALA A 360 -7.21 0.20 17.91
N ILE A 361 -6.13 0.93 17.60
CA ILE A 361 -6.15 2.39 17.47
C ILE A 361 -7.01 2.82 16.28
N ALA A 362 -6.89 2.14 15.13
CA ALA A 362 -7.70 2.45 13.96
C ALA A 362 -9.19 2.24 14.24
N GLU A 363 -9.55 1.14 14.90
CA GLU A 363 -10.94 0.87 15.30
C GLU A 363 -11.46 1.92 16.29
N PHE A 364 -10.63 2.36 17.25
CA PHE A 364 -10.98 3.46 18.16
C PHE A 364 -11.25 4.76 17.39
N VAL A 365 -10.35 5.15 16.50
CA VAL A 365 -10.47 6.37 15.68
C VAL A 365 -11.74 6.32 14.82
N VAL A 366 -11.99 5.20 14.14
CA VAL A 366 -13.19 4.99 13.30
C VAL A 366 -14.47 5.14 14.11
N LYS A 367 -14.54 4.54 15.30
CA LYS A 367 -15.71 4.61 16.18
C LYS A 367 -15.94 5.97 16.80
N ALA A 368 -14.87 6.71 17.10
CA ALA A 368 -14.99 8.02 17.74
C ALA A 368 -15.79 9.03 16.89
N ALA A 369 -15.76 8.89 15.56
CA ALA A 369 -16.46 9.77 14.62
C ALA A 369 -17.86 9.29 14.21
N GLN A 370 -18.35 8.15 14.73
CA GLN A 370 -19.70 7.62 14.49
C GLN A 370 -20.64 8.08 15.60
#